data_AF-A0A139X8L1-F1
#
_entry.id   AF-A0A139X8L1-F1
#
_cell.length_a   1.000
_cell.length_b   1.000
_cell.length_c   1.000
_cell.angle_alpha   90.00
_cell.angle_beta   90.00
_cell.angle_gamma   90.00
#
_symmetry.space_group_name_H-M   'P 1'
#
loop_
_entity.id
_entity.type
_entity.pdbx_description
1 polymer ?
#
loop_
_entity_poly.entity_id
_entity_poly.type
_entity_poly.pdbx_seq_one_letter_code
_entity_poly.pdbx_strand_id
1 'polypeptide(L)'
;MSYANSLFCPKSKQYAQPTPNQNALDYWEQLKETLQPTFDTINSQLTEHQRLLKEKAALAKTAHASERERQKLLERLQNLELTLDLWKAQANRVRDLPLEDVAYHLGLHQDNKAQHKWKGSERIISIIGTRFYDFTGNQKGGGGATDLVMHVLGCGFQEAVLWLQDQFGESVICIGNKV
;
A
#
# COMPACT_ATOMS: atom_id res chain seq x y z
N MET A 1 5.54 -34.25 -5.46
CA MET A 1 6.85 -34.94 -5.37
C MET A 1 6.98 -35.49 -3.95
N SER A 2 6.90 -36.81 -3.82
CA SER A 2 6.83 -37.53 -2.55
C SER A 2 8.22 -37.62 -1.93
N TYR A 3 8.48 -36.91 -0.83
CA TYR A 3 9.67 -37.14 -0.01
C TYR A 3 9.44 -38.40 0.81
N ALA A 4 9.87 -39.55 0.29
CA ALA A 4 10.02 -40.77 1.07
C ALA A 4 11.11 -40.52 2.13
N ASN A 5 10.69 -40.09 3.31
CA ASN A 5 11.58 -39.83 4.44
C ASN A 5 11.92 -41.19 5.09
N SER A 6 12.81 -41.93 4.43
CA SER A 6 13.35 -43.16 5.00
C SER A 6 14.33 -42.77 6.10
N LEU A 7 13.89 -42.83 7.35
CA LEU A 7 14.80 -43.15 8.45
C LEU A 7 15.57 -44.39 7.99
N PHE A 8 16.86 -44.26 7.78
CA PHE A 8 17.71 -45.40 7.45
C PHE A 8 17.81 -46.25 8.72
N CYS A 9 16.80 -47.10 8.93
CA CYS A 9 16.90 -48.20 9.87
C CYS A 9 17.83 -49.21 9.22
N PRO A 10 19.04 -49.45 9.75
CA PRO A 10 19.90 -50.47 9.17
C PRO A 10 19.12 -51.79 9.18
N LYS A 11 18.92 -52.37 7.99
CA LYS A 11 18.26 -53.66 7.79
C LYS A 11 18.69 -54.62 8.90
N SER A 12 17.73 -55.32 9.50
CA SER A 12 17.90 -56.29 10.59
C SER A 12 19.20 -57.09 10.45
N LYS A 13 20.29 -56.56 11.01
CA LYS A 13 21.55 -57.29 11.12
C LYS A 13 21.25 -58.35 12.17
N GLN A 14 21.31 -59.60 11.74
CA GLN A 14 21.20 -60.73 12.64
C GLN A 14 22.37 -60.60 13.63
N TYR A 15 22.07 -60.20 14.87
CA TYR A 15 23.08 -59.94 15.87
C TYR A 15 23.79 -61.26 16.21
N ALA A 16 25.09 -61.17 16.51
CA ALA A 16 25.85 -62.32 16.96
C ALA A 16 25.14 -62.94 18.18
N GLN A 17 24.91 -64.25 18.13
CA GLN A 17 24.34 -65.01 19.25
C GLN A 17 25.43 -65.23 20.32
N PRO A 18 25.08 -65.27 21.61
CA PRO A 18 26.05 -65.54 22.67
C PRO A 18 26.69 -66.92 22.44
N THR A 19 28.02 -67.02 22.59
CA THR A 19 28.71 -68.31 22.48
C THR A 19 28.51 -69.15 23.75
N PRO A 20 28.60 -70.51 23.70
CA PRO A 20 28.18 -71.39 24.80
C PRO A 20 28.86 -71.14 26.16
N ASN A 21 30.04 -70.51 26.17
CA ASN A 21 30.82 -70.21 27.38
C ASN A 21 30.97 -68.71 27.67
N GLN A 22 30.22 -67.84 26.98
CA GLN A 22 30.33 -66.39 27.15
C GLN A 22 29.47 -65.90 28.32
N ASN A 23 30.05 -65.07 29.19
CA ASN A 23 29.31 -64.42 30.26
C ASN A 23 28.28 -63.45 29.65
N ALA A 24 27.08 -63.41 30.23
CA ALA A 24 26.02 -62.49 29.81
C ALA A 24 26.47 -61.02 29.85
N LEU A 25 27.32 -60.62 30.81
CA LEU A 25 27.85 -59.26 30.91
C LEU A 25 28.76 -58.92 29.71
N ASP A 26 29.70 -59.81 29.37
CA ASP A 26 30.61 -59.63 28.23
C ASP A 26 29.84 -59.55 26.90
N TYR A 27 28.78 -60.34 26.77
CA TYR A 27 27.90 -60.30 25.61
C TYR A 27 27.13 -58.96 25.51
N TRP A 28 26.62 -58.45 26.64
CA TRP A 28 25.95 -57.14 26.69
C TRP A 28 26.88 -55.99 26.35
N GLU A 29 28.14 -56.06 26.77
CA GLU A 29 29.14 -55.03 26.46
C GLU A 29 29.51 -55.01 24.97
N GLN A 30 29.72 -56.20 24.39
CA GLN A 30 29.95 -56.35 22.94
C GLN A 30 28.75 -55.86 22.10
N LEU A 31 27.51 -56.14 22.53
CA LEU A 31 26.30 -55.63 21.89
C LEU A 31 26.20 -54.11 21.97
N LYS A 32 26.52 -53.52 23.14
CA LYS A 32 26.54 -52.06 23.31
C LYS A 32 27.51 -51.42 22.34
N GLU A 33 28.75 -51.90 22.27
CA GLU A 33 29.75 -51.36 21.35
C GLU A 33 29.34 -51.51 19.88
N THR A 34 28.77 -52.65 19.51
CA THR A 34 28.33 -52.92 18.14
C THR A 34 27.18 -52.01 17.71
N LEU A 35 26.27 -51.68 18.64
CA LEU A 35 25.09 -50.85 18.37
C LEU A 35 25.35 -49.36 18.54
N GLN A 36 26.35 -48.97 19.33
CA GLN A 36 26.71 -47.57 19.60
C GLN A 36 26.75 -46.68 18.35
N PRO A 37 27.47 -47.03 17.26
CA PRO A 37 27.53 -46.17 16.07
C PRO A 37 26.16 -46.02 15.38
N THR A 38 25.29 -47.02 15.50
CA THR A 38 23.92 -46.94 14.95
C THR A 38 23.08 -45.97 15.76
N PHE A 39 23.16 -46.02 17.09
CA PHE A 39 22.49 -45.06 17.97
C PHE A 39 22.99 -43.63 17.75
N ASP A 40 24.30 -43.44 17.59
CA ASP A 40 24.89 -42.13 17.32
C ASP A 40 24.42 -41.57 15.96
N THR A 41 24.30 -42.43 14.94
CA THR A 41 23.74 -42.08 13.63
C THR A 41 22.27 -41.66 13.75
N ILE A 42 21.45 -42.42 14.46
CA ILE A 42 20.03 -42.09 14.66
C ILE A 42 19.87 -40.78 15.44
N ASN A 43 20.66 -40.58 16.49
CA ASN A 43 20.61 -39.37 17.31
C ASN A 43 21.04 -38.13 16.51
N SER A 44 22.07 -38.23 15.67
CA SER A 44 22.49 -37.12 14.81
C SER A 44 21.42 -36.77 13.78
N GLN A 45 20.82 -37.77 13.12
CA GLN A 45 19.70 -37.57 12.18
C GLN A 45 18.48 -36.95 12.85
N LEU A 46 18.10 -37.40 14.05
CA LEU A 46 16.99 -36.82 14.80
C LEU A 46 17.25 -35.35 15.13
N THR A 47 18.48 -35.02 15.54
CA THR A 47 18.88 -33.65 15.87
C THR A 47 18.81 -32.75 14.64
N GLU A 48 19.33 -33.22 13.51
CA GLU A 48 19.27 -32.48 12.24
C GLU A 48 17.83 -32.25 11.78
N HIS A 49 16.99 -33.29 11.83
CA HIS A 49 15.58 -33.15 11.47
C HIS A 49 14.84 -32.18 12.39
N GLN A 50 15.10 -32.22 13.70
CA GLN A 50 14.54 -31.24 14.64
C GLN A 50 14.97 -29.81 14.30
N ARG A 51 16.23 -29.60 13.90
CA ARG A 51 16.72 -28.29 13.45
C ARG A 51 15.97 -27.81 12.21
N LEU A 52 15.85 -28.67 11.20
CA LEU A 52 15.13 -28.37 9.95
C LEU A 52 13.66 -28.02 10.20
N LEU A 53 12.99 -28.77 11.09
CA LEU A 53 11.61 -28.48 11.46
C LEU A 53 11.46 -27.11 12.13
N LYS A 54 12.38 -26.76 13.04
CA LYS A 54 12.38 -25.44 13.70
C LYS A 54 12.61 -24.31 12.71
N GLU A 55 13.57 -24.48 11.81
CA GLU A 55 13.87 -23.49 10.77
C GLU A 55 12.69 -23.29 9.81
N LYS A 56 12.10 -24.38 9.31
CA LYS A 56 10.90 -24.35 8.48
C LYS A 56 9.73 -23.66 9.19
N ALA A 57 9.53 -23.94 10.47
CA ALA A 57 8.47 -23.29 11.25
C ALA A 57 8.73 -21.79 11.44
N ALA A 58 9.99 -21.37 11.64
CA ALA A 58 10.35 -19.96 11.72
C ALA A 58 10.10 -19.25 10.38
N LEU A 59 10.55 -19.84 9.27
CA LEU A 59 10.33 -19.32 7.91
C LEU A 59 8.85 -19.23 7.55
N ALA A 60 8.04 -20.22 7.91
CA ALA A 60 6.60 -20.18 7.68
C ALA A 60 5.94 -19.04 8.48
N LYS A 61 6.36 -18.82 9.73
CA LYS A 61 5.86 -17.71 10.55
C LYS A 61 6.22 -16.35 9.94
N THR A 62 7.46 -16.16 9.50
CA THR A 62 7.88 -14.90 8.87
C THR A 62 7.19 -14.68 7.54
N ALA A 63 7.03 -15.72 6.71
CA ALA A 63 6.28 -15.66 5.46
C ALA A 63 4.82 -15.26 5.68
N HIS A 64 4.15 -15.86 6.68
CA HIS A 64 2.78 -15.47 7.03
C HIS A 64 2.68 -14.04 7.58
N ALA A 65 3.65 -13.60 8.37
CA ALA A 65 3.68 -12.22 8.85
C ALA A 65 3.84 -11.23 7.69
N SER A 66 4.79 -11.48 6.79
CA SER A 66 5.02 -10.66 5.60
C SER A 66 3.80 -10.63 4.68
N GLU A 67 3.16 -11.78 4.48
CA GLU A 67 1.94 -11.87 3.66
C GLU A 67 0.79 -11.04 4.26
N ARG A 68 0.63 -11.05 5.59
CA ARG A 68 -0.37 -10.21 6.26
C ARG A 68 -0.09 -8.72 6.08
N GLU A 69 1.17 -8.31 6.16
CA GLU A 69 1.57 -6.93 5.89
C GLU A 69 1.31 -6.54 4.45
N ARG A 70 1.64 -7.42 3.49
CA ARG A 70 1.35 -7.23 2.07
C ARG A 70 -0.14 -7.03 1.81
N GLN A 71 -0.99 -7.82 2.46
CA GLN A 71 -2.45 -7.67 2.33
C GLN A 71 -2.93 -6.31 2.84
N LYS A 72 -2.46 -5.87 4.01
CA LYS A 72 -2.79 -4.53 4.55
C LYS A 72 -2.32 -3.40 3.63
N LEU A 73 -1.15 -3.54 3.03
CA LEU A 73 -0.61 -2.58 2.07
C LEU A 73 -1.49 -2.50 0.82
N LEU A 74 -1.91 -3.64 0.27
CA LEU A 74 -2.81 -3.67 -0.88
C LEU A 74 -4.17 -3.02 -0.58
N GLU A 75 -4.75 -3.30 0.58
CA GLU A 75 -6.01 -2.67 1.00
C GLU A 75 -5.86 -1.14 1.10
N ARG A 76 -4.75 -0.67 1.66
CA ARG A 76 -4.47 0.77 1.72
C ARG A 76 -4.31 1.39 0.34
N LEU A 77 -3.62 0.70 -0.59
CA LEU A 77 -3.47 1.18 -1.97
C LEU A 77 -4.83 1.28 -2.67
N GLN A 78 -5.67 0.26 -2.53
CA GLN A 78 -7.03 0.26 -3.09
C GLN A 78 -7.87 1.42 -2.54
N ASN A 79 -7.83 1.65 -1.22
CA ASN A 79 -8.57 2.76 -0.59
C ASN A 79 -8.09 4.13 -1.07
N LEU A 80 -6.78 4.29 -1.27
CA LEU A 80 -6.20 5.53 -1.81
C LEU A 80 -6.62 5.75 -3.27
N GLU A 81 -6.58 4.71 -4.09
CA GLU A 81 -7.01 4.77 -5.49
C GLU A 81 -8.48 5.18 -5.61
N LEU A 82 -9.37 4.53 -4.87
CA LEU A 82 -10.80 4.87 -4.81
C LEU A 82 -11.03 6.33 -4.36
N THR A 83 -10.27 6.78 -3.36
CA THR A 83 -10.36 8.16 -2.86
C THR A 83 -9.93 9.15 -3.93
N LEU A 84 -8.81 8.89 -4.62
CA LEU A 84 -8.33 9.75 -5.70
C LEU A 84 -9.34 9.83 -6.85
N ASP A 85 -9.92 8.70 -7.24
CA ASP A 85 -10.90 8.68 -8.33
C ASP A 85 -12.18 9.42 -7.97
N LEU A 86 -12.65 9.31 -6.73
CA LEU A 86 -13.79 10.08 -6.23
C LEU A 86 -13.51 11.59 -6.29
N TRP A 87 -12.35 12.03 -5.81
CA TRP A 87 -11.99 13.45 -5.83
C TRP A 87 -11.76 13.98 -7.25
N LYS A 88 -11.20 13.18 -8.15
CA LYS A 88 -11.09 13.52 -9.58
C LYS A 88 -12.46 13.66 -10.23
N ALA A 89 -13.37 12.72 -9.99
CA ALA A 89 -14.73 12.79 -10.51
C ALA A 89 -15.44 14.06 -10.02
N GLN A 90 -15.24 14.40 -8.74
CA GLN A 90 -15.83 15.60 -8.15
C GLN A 90 -15.22 16.89 -8.72
N ALA A 91 -13.90 16.93 -8.91
CA ALA A 91 -13.24 18.06 -9.56
C ALA A 91 -13.68 18.22 -11.02
N ASN A 92 -13.89 17.11 -11.76
CA ASN A 92 -14.38 17.16 -13.13
C ASN A 92 -15.77 17.81 -13.24
N ARG A 93 -16.64 17.64 -12.24
CA ARG A 93 -17.98 18.28 -12.24
C ARG A 93 -17.91 19.80 -12.19
N VAL A 94 -16.88 20.36 -11.55
CA VAL A 94 -16.69 21.80 -11.37
C VAL A 94 -15.63 22.39 -12.30
N ARG A 95 -15.03 21.56 -13.17
CA ARG A 95 -13.90 21.93 -14.02
C ARG A 95 -14.25 23.00 -15.04
N ASP A 96 -15.45 22.89 -15.61
CA ASP A 96 -15.88 23.71 -16.74
C ASP A 96 -16.64 24.98 -16.29
N LEU A 97 -16.57 25.32 -14.99
CA LEU A 97 -17.12 26.57 -14.47
C LEU A 97 -16.38 27.78 -15.06
N PRO A 98 -17.11 28.84 -15.48
CA PRO A 98 -16.50 30.08 -15.95
C PRO A 98 -15.61 30.71 -14.88
N LEU A 99 -14.36 31.05 -15.23
CA LEU A 99 -13.41 31.61 -14.28
C LEU A 99 -13.85 32.98 -13.76
N GLU A 100 -14.55 33.73 -14.59
CA GLU A 100 -15.14 35.03 -14.26
C GLU A 100 -16.20 34.90 -13.14
N ASP A 101 -17.09 33.92 -13.26
CA ASP A 101 -18.11 33.67 -12.23
C ASP A 101 -17.47 33.21 -10.92
N VAL A 102 -16.47 32.34 -11.01
CA VAL A 102 -15.69 31.88 -9.84
C VAL A 102 -14.95 33.06 -9.19
N ALA A 103 -14.33 33.94 -9.96
CA ALA A 103 -13.65 35.13 -9.47
C ALA A 103 -14.61 36.07 -8.74
N TYR A 104 -15.82 36.26 -9.26
CA TYR A 104 -16.86 37.05 -8.62
C TYR A 104 -17.25 36.49 -7.24
N HIS A 105 -17.51 35.18 -7.15
CA HIS A 105 -17.88 34.52 -5.88
C HIS A 105 -16.72 34.50 -4.87
N LEU A 106 -15.48 34.56 -5.35
CA LEU A 106 -14.28 34.74 -4.52
C LEU A 106 -14.11 36.18 -4.00
N GLY A 107 -15.03 37.10 -4.32
CA GLY A 107 -14.98 38.49 -3.88
C GLY A 107 -14.01 39.35 -4.70
N LEU A 108 -13.64 38.93 -5.91
CA LEU A 108 -12.87 39.75 -6.83
C LEU A 108 -13.81 40.62 -7.66
N HIS A 109 -13.37 41.85 -7.94
CA HIS A 109 -14.14 42.81 -8.73
C HIS A 109 -13.49 43.05 -10.08
N GLN A 110 -14.28 42.96 -11.15
CA GLN A 110 -13.82 43.24 -12.51
C GLN A 110 -13.43 44.72 -12.67
N ASP A 111 -12.29 44.98 -13.31
CA ASP A 111 -11.83 46.33 -13.61
C ASP A 111 -12.62 46.92 -14.79
N ASN A 112 -13.28 48.06 -14.55
CA ASN A 112 -14.04 48.80 -15.56
C ASN A 112 -13.22 49.19 -16.80
N LYS A 113 -11.89 49.34 -16.67
CA LYS A 113 -11.00 49.74 -17.79
C LYS A 113 -10.43 48.53 -18.55
N ALA A 114 -10.42 47.36 -17.92
CA ALA A 114 -9.82 46.15 -18.48
C ALA A 114 -10.63 44.94 -18.04
N GLN A 115 -11.60 44.54 -18.85
CA GLN A 115 -12.57 43.49 -18.53
C GLN A 115 -11.92 42.13 -18.17
N HIS A 116 -10.69 41.87 -18.63
CA HIS A 116 -9.95 40.66 -18.28
C HIS A 116 -9.26 40.75 -16.91
N LYS A 117 -9.23 41.91 -16.24
CA LYS A 117 -8.56 42.11 -14.94
C LYS A 117 -9.58 42.09 -13.81
N TRP A 118 -9.25 41.34 -12.78
CA TRP A 118 -10.04 41.13 -11.57
C TRP A 118 -9.20 41.53 -10.36
N LYS A 119 -9.72 42.45 -9.55
CA LYS A 119 -9.02 43.04 -8.40
C LYS A 119 -9.63 42.53 -7.10
N GLY A 120 -8.79 41.97 -6.24
CA GLY A 120 -9.09 41.75 -4.83
C GLY A 120 -8.40 42.79 -3.95
N SER A 121 -8.54 42.65 -2.64
CA SER A 121 -7.96 43.58 -1.66
C SER A 121 -6.44 43.73 -1.77
N GLU A 122 -5.72 42.66 -2.13
CA GLU A 122 -4.25 42.64 -2.17
C GLU A 122 -3.66 42.06 -3.47
N ARG A 123 -4.50 41.71 -4.46
CA ARG A 123 -4.05 41.00 -5.67
C ARG A 123 -4.80 41.41 -6.92
N ILE A 124 -4.14 41.26 -8.08
CA ILE A 124 -4.72 41.53 -9.40
C ILE A 124 -4.52 40.30 -10.27
N ILE A 125 -5.63 39.67 -10.64
CA ILE A 125 -5.67 38.47 -11.47
C ILE A 125 -6.17 38.86 -12.86
N SER A 126 -5.46 38.44 -13.90
CA SER A 126 -5.96 38.51 -15.27
C SER A 126 -6.53 37.16 -15.68
N ILE A 127 -7.78 37.13 -16.14
CA ILE A 127 -8.46 35.94 -16.66
C ILE A 127 -8.52 36.03 -18.18
N ILE A 128 -8.01 35.02 -18.87
CA ILE A 128 -7.96 34.93 -20.33
C ILE A 128 -8.45 33.55 -20.73
N GLY A 129 -9.71 33.46 -21.17
CA GLY A 129 -10.35 32.19 -21.47
C GLY A 129 -10.38 31.30 -20.23
N THR A 130 -9.85 30.08 -20.33
CA THR A 130 -9.86 29.10 -19.23
C THR A 130 -8.62 29.17 -18.32
N ARG A 131 -7.80 30.23 -18.45
CA ARG A 131 -6.58 30.43 -17.66
C ARG A 131 -6.61 31.74 -16.91
N PHE A 132 -5.94 31.77 -15.76
CA PHE A 132 -5.71 32.98 -15.01
C PHE A 132 -4.23 33.20 -14.73
N TYR A 133 -3.85 34.46 -14.55
CA TYR A 133 -2.49 34.91 -14.30
C TYR A 133 -2.49 35.94 -13.18
N ASP A 134 -1.74 35.69 -12.12
CA ASP A 134 -1.51 36.66 -11.06
C ASP A 134 -0.16 37.36 -11.30
N PHE A 135 -0.21 38.68 -11.44
CA PHE A 135 0.97 39.52 -11.67
C PHE A 135 1.56 40.10 -10.38
N THR A 136 1.03 39.72 -9.22
CA THR A 136 1.60 40.06 -7.90
C THR A 136 2.62 39.00 -7.46
N GLY A 137 3.88 39.39 -7.27
CA GLY A 137 4.95 38.48 -6.83
C GLY A 137 5.51 37.53 -7.93
N ASN A 138 5.83 36.28 -7.54
CA ASN A 138 6.59 35.26 -8.31
C ASN A 138 5.92 34.72 -9.59
N GLN A 139 4.94 35.44 -10.17
CA GLN A 139 4.17 35.06 -11.37
C GLN A 139 3.63 33.63 -11.30
N LYS A 140 2.49 33.46 -10.62
CA LYS A 140 1.78 32.18 -10.56
C LYS A 140 0.47 32.30 -11.34
N GLY A 141 0.21 31.31 -12.17
CA GLY A 141 -1.04 31.18 -12.93
C GLY A 141 -1.47 29.71 -12.94
N GLY A 142 -2.75 29.48 -13.23
CA GLY A 142 -3.36 28.16 -13.22
C GLY A 142 -4.42 28.01 -14.31
N GLY A 143 -4.91 26.79 -14.48
CA GLY A 143 -5.89 26.44 -15.50
C GLY A 143 -7.15 25.85 -14.87
N GLY A 144 -8.26 26.58 -14.95
CA GLY A 144 -9.56 26.11 -14.47
C GLY A 144 -9.93 26.58 -13.05
N ALA A 145 -11.19 26.32 -12.70
CA ALA A 145 -11.84 26.88 -11.52
C ALA A 145 -11.17 26.44 -10.20
N THR A 146 -10.79 25.17 -10.10
CA THR A 146 -10.14 24.63 -8.89
C THR A 146 -8.81 25.32 -8.60
N ASP A 147 -7.97 25.51 -9.62
CA ASP A 147 -6.69 26.19 -9.49
C ASP A 147 -6.87 27.65 -9.05
N LEU A 148 -7.91 28.33 -9.55
CA LEU A 148 -8.22 29.71 -9.18
C LEU A 148 -8.60 29.82 -7.71
N VAL A 149 -9.45 28.91 -7.21
CA VAL A 149 -9.85 28.88 -5.79
C VAL A 149 -8.67 28.54 -4.89
N MET A 150 -7.86 27.54 -5.26
CA MET A 150 -6.63 27.19 -4.52
C MET A 150 -5.68 28.39 -4.43
N HIS A 151 -5.52 29.13 -5.53
CA HIS A 151 -4.64 30.30 -5.59
C HIS A 151 -5.19 31.49 -4.79
N VAL A 152 -6.49 31.77 -4.90
CA VAL A 152 -7.11 32.92 -4.23
C VAL A 152 -7.23 32.69 -2.72
N LEU A 153 -7.72 31.53 -2.30
CA LEU A 153 -7.95 31.18 -0.89
C LEU A 153 -6.71 30.60 -0.19
N GLY A 154 -5.67 30.19 -0.93
CA GLY A 154 -4.47 29.57 -0.35
C GLY A 154 -4.74 28.19 0.26
N CYS A 155 -5.71 27.44 -0.27
CA CYS A 155 -6.19 26.18 0.26
C CYS A 155 -5.75 24.96 -0.57
N GLY A 156 -5.94 23.77 -0.03
CA GLY A 156 -5.66 22.51 -0.72
C GLY A 156 -6.71 22.13 -1.78
N PHE A 157 -6.39 21.15 -2.61
CA PHE A 157 -7.27 20.68 -3.70
C PHE A 157 -8.68 20.28 -3.23
N GLN A 158 -8.77 19.50 -2.14
CA GLN A 158 -10.07 19.03 -1.63
C GLN A 158 -10.94 20.19 -1.12
N GLU A 159 -10.32 21.15 -0.42
CA GLU A 159 -11.00 22.34 0.09
C GLU A 159 -11.52 23.22 -1.05
N ALA A 160 -10.72 23.42 -2.09
CA ALA A 160 -11.13 24.16 -3.27
C ALA A 160 -12.31 23.49 -4.00
N VAL A 161 -12.27 22.16 -4.16
CA VAL A 161 -13.34 21.38 -4.79
C VAL A 161 -14.63 21.42 -3.96
N LEU A 162 -14.53 21.40 -2.63
CA LEU A 162 -15.68 21.56 -1.73
C LEU A 162 -16.25 22.98 -1.79
N TRP A 163 -15.41 24.01 -1.80
CA TRP A 163 -15.85 25.39 -1.94
C TRP A 163 -16.60 25.59 -3.26
N LEU A 164 -16.09 25.07 -4.37
CA LEU A 164 -16.78 25.14 -5.66
C LEU A 164 -18.13 24.42 -5.64
N GLN A 165 -18.24 23.29 -4.93
CA GLN A 165 -19.53 22.60 -4.77
C GLN A 165 -20.51 23.37 -3.90
N ASP A 166 -20.05 23.98 -2.83
CA ASP A 166 -20.91 24.77 -1.94
C ASP A 166 -21.47 25.99 -2.68
N GLN A 167 -20.62 26.66 -3.47
CA GLN A 167 -21.01 27.87 -4.19
C GLN A 167 -21.81 27.60 -5.49
N PHE A 168 -21.52 26.50 -6.20
CA PHE A 168 -22.11 26.20 -7.50
C PHE A 168 -22.96 24.92 -7.56
N GLY A 169 -23.03 24.14 -6.46
CA GLY A 169 -23.65 22.82 -6.42
C GLY A 169 -25.16 22.79 -6.59
N GLU A 170 -25.87 23.87 -6.27
CA GLU A 170 -27.30 24.01 -6.61
C GLU A 170 -27.50 24.42 -8.07
N SER A 171 -26.55 25.15 -8.65
CA SER A 171 -26.63 25.68 -10.01
C SER A 171 -26.47 24.60 -11.08
N VAL A 172 -25.67 23.55 -10.84
CA VAL A 172 -25.46 22.44 -11.79
C VAL A 172 -26.75 21.61 -12.02
N ILE A 173 -27.73 21.67 -11.12
CA ILE A 173 -29.02 20.98 -11.26
C ILE A 173 -29.99 21.77 -12.18
N CYS A 174 -29.81 23.09 -12.30
CA CYS A 174 -30.75 23.97 -13.02
C CYS A 174 -30.31 24.40 -14.42
N ILE A 175 -29.07 24.12 -14.86
CA ILE A 175 -28.61 24.46 -16.22
C ILE A 175 -28.96 23.40 -17.28
N GLY A 176 -29.87 22.46 -16.94
CA GLY A 176 -30.39 21.43 -17.84
C GLY A 176 -31.76 21.73 -18.46
N ASN A 177 -32.36 22.91 -18.23
CA ASN A 177 -33.63 23.29 -18.86
C ASN A 177 -33.61 24.76 -19.28
N LYS A 178 -33.16 25.02 -20.51
CA LYS A 178 -33.74 26.06 -21.35
C LYS A 178 -34.08 25.46 -22.70
N VAL A 179 -35.39 25.38 -22.93
CA VAL A 179 -36.07 25.10 -24.20
C VAL A 179 -35.66 26.13 -25.25
#